data_AF-M2S6S3-F1
#
_entry.id   AF-M2S6S3-F1
#
_cell.length_a   1.000
_cell.length_b   1.000
_cell.length_c   1.000
_cell.angle_alpha   90.00
_cell.angle_beta   90.00
_cell.angle_gamma   90.00
#
_symmetry.space_group_name_H-M   'P 1'
#
loop_
_entity.id
_entity.type
_entity.pdbx_description
1 polymer ?
#
loop_
_entity_poly.entity_id
_entity_poly.type
_entity_poly.pdbx_seq_one_letter_code
_entity_poly.pdbx_strand_id
1 'polypeptide(L)' 'IATLNKKPIRKPKIATLDKYDRSRTKLRTFLTNINLYYRYNNVPNNKKKILIANTYIKEKVAS' A
#
# COMPACT_ATOMS: atom_id res chain seq x y z
N ILE A 1 31.14 2.06 27.32
CA ILE A 1 29.74 2.00 26.82
C ILE A 1 29.74 2.66 25.44
N ALA A 2 29.61 1.88 24.36
CA ALA A 2 29.61 2.41 23.00
C ALA A 2 28.18 2.82 22.61
N THR A 3 27.93 4.12 22.52
CA THR A 3 26.66 4.68 22.04
C THR A 3 26.57 4.39 20.54
N LEU A 4 25.86 3.32 20.16
CA LEU A 4 25.56 3.04 18.76
C LEU A 4 24.67 4.17 18.24
N ASN A 5 25.27 5.14 17.54
CA ASN A 5 24.55 6.16 16.79
C ASN A 5 23.67 5.48 15.74
N LYS A 6 22.44 5.14 16.12
CA LYS A 6 21.45 4.54 15.22
C LYS A 6 21.16 5.55 14.12
N LYS A 7 21.75 5.38 12.94
CA LYS A 7 21.33 6.09 11.73
C LYS A 7 19.81 5.93 11.62
N PRO A 8 19.04 7.02 11.39
CA PRO A 8 17.61 6.88 11.17
C PRO A 8 17.41 5.92 10.01
N ILE A 9 16.70 4.83 10.25
CA ILE A 9 16.36 3.85 9.23
C ILE A 9 15.48 4.59 8.23
N ARG A 10 16.08 5.05 7.12
CA ARG A 10 15.36 5.69 6.03
C ARG A 10 14.42 4.64 5.47
N LYS A 11 13.13 4.86 5.70
CA LYS A 11 12.11 4.01 5.11
C LYS A 11 12.20 4.12 3.57
N PRO A 12 12.12 2.99 2.82
CA PRO A 12 12.17 3.01 1.35
C PRO A 12 11.09 3.91 0.72
N LYS A 13 11.40 4.71 -0.29
CA LYS A 13 10.36 5.46 -1.00
C LYS A 13 9.46 4.48 -1.75
N ILE A 14 8.20 4.31 -1.31
CA ILE A 14 7.23 3.50 -2.07
C ILE A 14 6.73 4.32 -3.26
N ALA A 15 6.49 3.63 -4.39
CA ALA A 15 5.62 4.13 -5.43
C ALA A 15 4.26 4.57 -4.85
N THR A 16 3.76 5.71 -5.36
CA THR A 16 2.43 6.22 -5.04
C THR A 16 1.38 5.20 -5.42
N LEU A 17 0.34 5.05 -4.59
CA LEU A 17 -0.71 4.07 -4.85
C LEU A 17 -1.76 4.67 -5.79
N ASP A 18 -1.86 4.12 -7.01
CA ASP A 18 -2.84 4.56 -8.00
C ASP A 18 -4.23 3.97 -7.77
N LYS A 19 -5.27 4.69 -8.23
CA LYS A 19 -6.63 4.16 -8.26
C LYS A 19 -6.73 3.00 -9.25
N TYR A 20 -7.20 1.84 -8.77
CA TYR A 20 -7.48 0.67 -9.56
C TYR A 20 -8.83 0.80 -10.28
N ASP A 21 -8.76 0.80 -11.60
CA ASP A 21 -9.90 0.91 -12.53
C ASP A 21 -10.66 -0.41 -12.74
N ARG A 22 -10.39 -1.44 -11.94
CA ARG A 22 -10.92 -2.81 -12.11
C ARG A 22 -10.45 -3.50 -13.40
N SER A 23 -9.39 -3.01 -14.05
CA SER A 23 -8.80 -3.68 -15.21
C SER A 23 -8.17 -5.03 -14.84
N ARG A 24 -8.61 -6.09 -15.54
CA ARG A 24 -8.07 -7.45 -15.36
C ARG A 24 -6.56 -7.52 -15.54
N THR A 25 -5.99 -6.74 -16.46
CA THR A 25 -4.54 -6.72 -16.72
C THR A 25 -3.75 -6.00 -15.63
N LYS A 26 -4.37 -5.07 -14.91
CA LYS A 26 -3.73 -4.28 -13.85
C LYS A 26 -3.97 -4.82 -12.45
N LEU A 27 -4.84 -5.84 -12.28
CA LEU A 27 -5.18 -6.41 -10.97
C LEU A 27 -3.93 -6.88 -10.21
N ARG A 28 -3.03 -7.61 -10.88
CA ARG A 28 -1.82 -8.16 -10.25
C ARG A 28 -0.93 -7.03 -9.73
N THR A 29 -0.69 -6.00 -10.54
CA THR A 29 0.10 -4.83 -10.16
C THR A 29 -0.53 -4.09 -8.98
N PHE A 30 -1.84 -3.89 -8.99
CA PHE A 30 -2.55 -3.28 -7.86
C PHE A 30 -2.37 -4.08 -6.56
N LEU A 31 -2.56 -5.40 -6.61
CA LEU A 31 -2.38 -6.28 -5.44
C LEU A 31 -0.94 -6.28 -4.91
N THR A 32 0.06 -6.21 -5.78
CA THR A 32 1.47 -6.08 -5.37
C THR A 32 1.72 -4.73 -4.68
N ASN A 33 1.26 -3.64 -5.27
CA ASN A 33 1.48 -2.29 -4.74
C ASN A 33 0.80 -2.08 -3.38
N ILE A 34 -0.45 -2.55 -3.24
CA ILE A 34 -1.18 -2.43 -1.96
C ILE A 34 -0.52 -3.28 -0.85
N ASN A 35 0.00 -4.46 -1.18
CA ASN A 35 0.70 -5.30 -0.21
C ASN A 35 2.03 -4.66 0.25
N LEU A 36 2.77 -4.05 -0.68
CA LEU A 36 3.97 -3.28 -0.35
C LEU A 36 3.63 -2.10 0.57
N TYR A 37 2.55 -1.39 0.28
CA TYR A 37 2.05 -0.31 1.13
C TYR A 37 1.74 -0.79 2.56
N TYR A 38 1.10 -1.95 2.73
CA TYR A 38 0.82 -2.49 4.06
C TYR A 38 2.07 -2.82 4.86
N ARG A 39 3.05 -3.46 4.21
CA ARG A 39 4.33 -3.82 4.85
C ARG A 39 5.10 -2.59 5.29
N TYR A 40 5.11 -1.55 4.48
CA TYR A 40 5.81 -0.31 4.79
C TYR A 40 5.19 0.50 5.94
N ASN A 41 3.86 0.55 5.95
CA ASN A 41 3.10 1.29 6.96
C ASN A 41 2.81 0.45 8.21
N ASN A 42 3.31 -0.79 8.27
CA ASN A 42 3.03 -1.75 9.35
C ASN A 42 1.53 -1.82 9.68
N VAL A 43 0.68 -1.91 8.65
CA VAL A 43 -0.79 -1.91 8.85
C VAL A 43 -1.19 -3.16 9.63
N PRO A 44 -1.69 -3.03 10.87
CA PRO A 44 -1.63 -4.11 11.84
C PRO A 44 -2.75 -5.16 11.70
N ASN A 45 -3.87 -4.81 11.08
CA ASN A 45 -5.02 -5.72 11.01
C ASN A 45 -5.67 -5.76 9.63
N ASN A 46 -6.38 -6.86 9.35
CA ASN A 46 -7.00 -7.13 8.06
C ASN A 46 -8.17 -6.16 7.74
N LYS A 47 -8.92 -5.71 8.76
CA LYS A 47 -10.01 -4.75 8.57
C LYS A 47 -9.50 -3.41 8.00
N LYS A 48 -8.41 -2.88 8.56
CA LYS A 48 -7.74 -1.66 8.09
C LYS A 48 -7.16 -1.85 6.70
N LYS A 49 -6.55 -3.01 6.42
CA LYS A 49 -6.08 -3.34 5.07
C LYS A 49 -7.23 -3.28 4.06
N ILE A 50 -8.33 -4.00 4.32
CA ILE A 50 -9.50 -4.00 3.42
C ILE A 50 -10.05 -2.58 3.21
N LEU A 51 -10.19 -1.79 4.28
CA LEU A 51 -10.66 -0.40 4.18
C LEU A 51 -9.76 0.43 3.26
N ILE A 52 -8.44 0.34 3.44
CA ILE A 52 -7.47 1.06 2.61
C ILE A 52 -7.57 0.57 1.17
N ALA A 53 -7.56 -0.73 0.89
CA ALA A 53 -7.71 -1.21 -0.49
C ALA A 53 -8.97 -0.63 -1.17
N ASN A 54 -10.10 -0.58 -0.46
CA ASN A 54 -11.34 -0.06 -1.00
C ASN A 54 -11.27 1.42 -1.39
N THR A 55 -10.52 2.27 -0.67
CA THR A 55 -10.36 3.69 -1.05
C THR A 55 -9.63 3.88 -2.38
N TYR A 56 -8.86 2.87 -2.81
CA TYR A 56 -8.13 2.90 -4.07
C TYR A 56 -8.82 2.12 -5.20
N ILE A 57 -9.96 1.47 -4.95
CA ILE A 57 -10.77 0.90 -6.02
C ILE A 57 -11.65 2.01 -6.58
N LYS A 58 -11.55 2.29 -7.88
CA LYS A 58 -12.43 3.24 -8.55
C LYS A 58 -13.87 2.72 -8.46
N GLU A 59 -14.80 3.62 -8.11
CA GLU A 59 -16.22 3.30 -8.17
C GLU A 59 -16.60 2.90 -9.60
N LYS A 60 -17.48 1.91 -9.71
CA LYS A 60 -18.15 1.64 -10.97
C LYS A 60 -19.20 2.74 -11.10
N VAL A 61 -18.92 3.77 -11.88
CA VAL A 61 -19.96 4.71 -12.30
C VAL A 61 -20.96 3.87 -13.09
N ALA A 62 -22.17 3.71 -12.55
CA ALA A 62 -23.26 3.11 -13.31
C ALA A 62 -23.62 4.11 -14.42
N SER A 63 -23.46 3.67 -15.68
CA SER A 63 -24.08 4.34 -16.83
C SER A 63 -25.58 4.11 -16.84
#